data_AF-A0A829VZK0-F1
#
_entry.id   AF-A0A829VZK0-F1
#
_cell.length_a   1.000
_cell.length_b   1.000
_cell.length_c   1.000
_cell.angle_alpha   90.00
_cell.angle_beta   90.00
_cell.angle_gamma   90.00
#
_symmetry.space_group_name_H-M   'P 1'
#
loop_
_entity.id
_entity.type
_entity.pdbx_description
1 polymer ?
#
loop_
_entity_poly.entity_id
_entity_poly.type
_entity_poly.pdbx_seq_one_letter_code
_entity_poly.pdbx_strand_id
1 'polypeptide(L)' 'MAEEGLVVLVKSRRKYNSYQGELSPSVPNTVNRDFHSEKPNEKWLTDITEFAIPAGKVYLSPVVDCFDGMLPW' A
#
# COMPACT_ATOMS: atom_id res chain seq x y z
N MET A 1 14.68 -48.58 -10.36
CA MET A 1 14.42 -47.47 -9.41
C MET A 1 12.92 -47.21 -9.28
N ALA A 2 12.19 -46.86 -10.35
CA ALA A 2 10.73 -46.72 -10.28
C ALA A 2 9.98 -48.08 -10.34
N GLU A 3 10.46 -49.05 -11.12
CA GLU A 3 9.85 -50.39 -11.24
C GLU A 3 10.00 -51.26 -9.97
N GLU A 4 10.97 -50.96 -9.11
CA GLU A 4 11.21 -51.63 -7.82
C GLU A 4 10.48 -50.93 -6.65
N GLY A 5 9.58 -49.99 -6.95
CA GLY A 5 8.79 -49.25 -5.94
C GLY A 5 9.59 -48.26 -5.08
N LEU A 6 10.84 -47.96 -5.42
CA LEU A 6 11.69 -47.06 -4.64
C LEU A 6 11.44 -45.60 -5.04
N VAL A 7 10.68 -44.88 -4.19
CA VAL A 7 10.37 -43.45 -4.37
C VAL A 7 11.20 -42.60 -3.39
N VAL A 8 11.90 -41.59 -3.90
CA VAL A 8 12.64 -40.62 -3.07
C VAL A 8 11.64 -39.63 -2.45
N LEU A 9 11.47 -39.70 -1.12
CA LEU A 9 10.66 -38.76 -0.36
C LEU A 9 11.38 -37.43 -0.20
N VAL A 10 11.15 -36.50 -1.14
CA VAL A 10 11.63 -35.13 -1.02
C VAL A 10 10.72 -34.39 -0.02
N LYS A 11 11.21 -34.14 1.20
CA LYS A 11 10.51 -33.27 2.16
C LYS A 11 10.50 -31.84 1.63
N SER A 12 9.37 -31.42 1.05
CA SER A 12 9.16 -30.01 0.73
C SER A 12 9.19 -29.18 2.02
N ARG A 13 10.22 -28.34 2.16
CA ARG A 13 10.25 -27.30 3.20
C ARG A 13 9.22 -26.24 2.80
N ARG A 14 8.05 -26.26 3.44
CA ARG A 14 7.13 -25.12 3.35
C ARG A 14 7.85 -23.88 3.88
N LYS A 15 7.84 -22.80 3.10
CA LYS A 15 8.31 -21.50 3.59
C LYS A 15 7.44 -21.10 4.79
N TYR A 16 8.08 -20.62 5.84
CA TYR A 16 7.38 -20.09 7.01
C TYR A 16 6.46 -18.94 6.60
N ASN A 17 5.23 -18.94 7.11
CA ASN A 17 4.28 -17.85 6.95
C ASN A 17 3.62 -17.56 8.30
N SER A 18 3.91 -16.41 8.89
CA SER A 18 3.28 -15.92 10.12
C SER A 18 1.91 -15.27 9.90
N TYR A 19 1.55 -15.00 8.64
CA TYR A 19 0.28 -14.38 8.30
C TYR A 19 -0.87 -15.34 8.61
N GLN A 20 -1.70 -14.97 9.58
CA GLN A 20 -2.86 -15.76 10.00
C GLN A 20 -4.16 -15.34 9.30
N GLY A 21 -4.07 -14.50 8.26
CA GLY A 21 -5.24 -13.86 7.64
C GLY A 21 -5.59 -12.52 8.29
N GLU A 22 -6.65 -11.90 7.80
CA GLU A 22 -7.17 -10.67 8.40
C GLU A 22 -7.98 -11.00 9.65
N LEU A 23 -7.61 -10.39 10.78
CA LEU A 23 -8.28 -10.59 12.07
C LEU A 23 -9.66 -9.91 12.12
N SER A 24 -9.89 -8.93 11.26
CA SER A 24 -11.12 -8.16 11.17
C SER A 24 -11.45 -7.83 9.72
N PRO A 25 -12.73 -7.58 9.38
CA PRO A 25 -13.10 -7.07 8.08
C PRO A 25 -12.35 -5.77 7.74
N SER A 26 -12.04 -5.59 6.46
CA SER A 26 -11.46 -4.34 5.95
C SER A 26 -12.38 -3.15 6.24
N VAL A 27 -11.81 -2.00 6.60
CA VAL A 27 -12.57 -0.75 6.72
C VAL A 27 -13.10 -0.31 5.35
N PRO A 28 -14.29 0.32 5.29
CA PRO A 28 -14.79 0.88 4.04
C PRO A 28 -13.82 1.91 3.44
N ASN A 29 -13.63 1.88 2.13
CA ASN A 29 -12.89 2.92 1.42
C ASN A 29 -13.78 4.16 1.26
N THR A 30 -13.71 5.08 2.23
CA THR A 30 -14.50 6.31 2.25
C THR A 30 -14.22 7.24 1.07
N VAL A 31 -12.97 7.29 0.61
CA VAL A 31 -12.57 8.18 -0.50
C VAL A 31 -13.06 7.64 -1.84
N ASN A 32 -13.01 6.32 -2.05
CA ASN A 32 -13.49 5.65 -3.26
C ASN A 32 -13.07 6.31 -4.60
N ARG A 33 -11.84 6.85 -4.65
CA ARG A 33 -11.30 7.64 -5.78
C ARG A 33 -12.09 8.90 -6.15
N ASP A 34 -12.98 9.34 -5.28
CA ASP A 34 -13.59 10.66 -5.35
C ASP A 34 -12.66 11.68 -4.68
N PHE A 35 -11.99 12.47 -5.50
CA PHE A 35 -11.05 13.52 -5.09
C PHE A 35 -11.63 14.93 -5.24
N HIS A 36 -12.96 15.04 -5.32
CA HIS A 36 -13.64 16.33 -5.39
C HIS A 36 -14.36 16.63 -4.07
N SER A 37 -14.58 17.91 -3.78
CA SER A 37 -15.39 18.40 -2.66
C SER A 37 -16.16 19.64 -3.08
N GLU A 38 -17.37 19.78 -2.55
CA GLU A 38 -18.29 20.87 -2.89
C GLU A 38 -17.96 22.16 -2.13
N LYS A 39 -17.26 22.05 -1.00
CA LYS A 39 -16.81 23.18 -0.19
C LYS A 39 -15.36 23.05 0.24
N PRO A 40 -14.67 24.18 0.51
CA PRO A 40 -13.34 24.17 1.09
C PRO A 40 -13.31 23.38 2.41
N ASN A 41 -12.18 22.72 2.66
CA ASN A 41 -11.89 22.00 3.91
C ASN A 41 -12.79 20.80 4.23
N GLU A 42 -13.50 20.22 3.25
CA GLU A 42 -14.28 19.00 3.44
C GLU A 42 -13.44 17.73 3.26
N LYS A 43 -12.43 17.76 2.38
CA LYS A 43 -11.56 16.62 2.07
C LYS A 43 -10.17 17.15 1.72
N TRP A 44 -9.16 16.65 2.43
CA TRP A 44 -7.76 16.95 2.14
C TRP A 44 -7.04 15.67 1.74
N LEU A 45 -6.21 15.78 0.70
CA LEU A 45 -5.32 14.71 0.27
C LEU A 45 -3.91 15.03 0.73
N THR A 46 -3.20 13.98 1.11
CA THR A 46 -1.77 14.06 1.42
C THR A 46 -1.06 12.93 0.70
N ASP A 47 0.17 13.20 0.27
CA ASP A 47 1.05 12.18 -0.29
C ASP A 47 2.45 12.34 0.28
N ILE A 48 3.30 11.33 0.09
CA ILE A 48 4.74 11.43 0.36
C ILE A 48 5.47 10.94 -0.89
N THR A 49 6.17 11.85 -1.57
CA THR A 49 6.97 11.54 -2.75
C THR A 49 8.47 11.68 -2.42
N GLU A 50 9.25 10.64 -2.72
CA GLU A 50 10.72 10.67 -2.62
C GLU A 50 11.32 11.20 -3.94
N PHE A 51 12.23 12.17 -3.83
CA PHE A 51 13.09 12.65 -4.89
C PHE A 51 14.55 12.30 -4.59
N ALA A 52 15.18 11.57 -5.50
CA ALA A 52 16.62 11.34 -5.46
C ALA A 52 17.33 12.49 -6.19
N ILE A 53 18.11 13.29 -5.45
CA ILE A 53 18.93 14.38 -6.00
C ILE A 53 20.41 14.12 -5.70
N PRO A 54 21.36 14.79 -6.39
CA PRO A 54 22.79 14.59 -6.14
C PRO A 54 23.22 14.83 -4.68
N ALA A 55 22.50 15.67 -3.94
CA ALA A 55 22.75 15.95 -2.53
C ALA A 55 22.17 14.91 -1.56
N GLY A 56 21.44 13.90 -2.06
CA GLY A 56 20.80 12.85 -1.27
C GLY A 56 19.31 12.67 -1.57
N LYS A 57 18.61 12.06 -0.62
CA LYS A 57 17.16 11.84 -0.73
C LYS A 57 16.40 13.01 -0.11
N VAL A 58 15.42 13.53 -0.82
CA VAL A 58 14.49 14.56 -0.34
C VAL A 58 13.07 13.99 -0.40
N TYR A 59 12.25 14.30 0.59
CA TYR A 59 10.86 13.88 0.65
C TYR A 59 9.97 15.12 0.58
N LEU A 60 9.01 15.12 -0.33
CA LEU A 60 7.96 16.12 -0.42
C LEU A 60 6.67 15.51 0.14
N SER A 61 6.01 16.24 1.04
CA SER A 61 4.67 15.89 1.49
C SER A 61 3.71 17.04 1.24
N PRO A 62 2.99 17.04 0.09
CA PRO A 62 1.99 18.05 -0.18
C PRO A 62 0.70 17.75 0.59
N VAL A 63 -0.03 18.81 0.94
CA VAL A 63 -1.41 18.75 1.41
C VAL A 63 -2.26 19.50 0.39
N VAL A 64 -3.29 18.87 -0.15
CA VAL A 64 -4.11 19.44 -1.24
C VAL A 64 -5.58 19.44 -0.81
N ASP A 65 -6.27 20.59 -0.93
CA ASP A 65 -7.72 20.65 -0.76
C ASP A 65 -8.43 20.11 -2.02
N CYS A 66 -9.36 19.17 -1.85
CA CYS A 66 -10.17 18.60 -2.93
C CYS A 66 -11.24 19.54 -3.48
N PHE A 67 -11.41 20.73 -2.90
CA PHE A 67 -12.29 21.77 -3.42
C PHE A 67 -11.71 22.45 -4.66
N ASP A 68 -10.53 23.07 -4.53
CA ASP A 68 -9.91 23.91 -5.56
C ASP A 68 -8.48 23.49 -5.92
N GLY A 69 -7.95 22.45 -5.28
CA GLY A 69 -6.57 21.99 -5.49
C GLY A 69 -5.52 22.92 -4.88
N MET A 70 -5.91 23.91 -4.07
CA MET A 70 -4.94 24.79 -3.41
C MET A 70 -4.23 24.06 -2.27
N LEU A 71 -2.96 24.43 -2.08
CA LEU A 71 -2.18 24.02 -0.93
C LEU A 71 -2.54 24.92 0.25
N PRO A 72 -2.66 24.39 1.48
CA PRO A 72 -2.74 25.22 2.66
C PRO A 72 -1.36 25.85 2.90
N TRP A 73 -1.20 27.07 2.37
CA TRP A 73 -0.07 28.01 2.54
C TRP A 73 1.22 27.67 1.78
#